data_AF-A0A2V8E1W7-F1
#
_entry.id   AF-A0A2V8E1W7-F1
#
_cell.length_a   1.000
_cell.length_b   1.000
_cell.length_c   1.000
_cell.angle_alpha   90.00
_cell.angle_beta   90.00
_cell.angle_gamma   90.00
#
_symmetry.space_group_name_H-M   'P 1'
#
loop_
_entity.id
_entity.type
_entity.pdbx_description
1 polymer ?
#
loop_
_entity_poly.entity_id
_entity_poly.type
_entity_poly.pdbx_seq_one_letter_code
_entity_poly.pdbx_strand_id
1 'polypeptide(L)'
;MVHQQPELLAGLAVFQRVSAAAARSRRAPNAPLLLEDGFSVLIFPEGKRTENGDIATFRPGVGMIASRLEVPVVPVRIEGLEKVLHHTWRMARPGRVRVAFGRPMRLMGSDYEGLAKQVEDAVREL
;
A
#
# COMPACT_ATOMS: atom_id res chain seq x y z
N MET A 1 -18.07 30.45 -3.35
CA MET A 1 -17.18 29.62 -4.20
C MET A 1 -16.50 28.62 -3.28
N VAL A 2 -17.08 27.42 -3.14
CA VAL A 2 -16.53 26.36 -2.28
C VAL A 2 -15.46 25.65 -3.10
N HIS A 3 -14.20 25.71 -2.64
CA HIS A 3 -13.11 24.91 -3.19
C HIS A 3 -13.50 23.43 -3.11
N GLN A 4 -13.85 22.83 -4.24
CA GLN A 4 -13.96 21.39 -4.36
C GLN A 4 -12.55 20.79 -4.37
N GLN A 5 -12.14 20.21 -3.25
CA GLN A 5 -11.06 19.24 -3.23
C GLN A 5 -11.68 17.85 -3.40
N PRO A 6 -11.25 17.04 -4.39
CA PRO A 6 -11.79 15.70 -4.57
C PRO A 6 -11.28 14.76 -3.47
N GLU A 7 -12.21 14.45 -2.58
CA GLU A 7 -12.50 13.20 -1.85
C GLU A 7 -11.48 12.04 -1.96
N LEU A 8 -11.00 11.62 -0.77
CA LEU A 8 -9.89 10.71 -0.47
C LEU A 8 -10.36 9.24 -0.26
N LEU A 9 -9.45 8.30 0.07
CA LEU A 9 -9.22 7.08 -0.74
C LEU A 9 -8.60 5.83 -0.04
N ALA A 10 -8.98 4.58 -0.32
CA ALA A 10 -8.19 3.35 -0.01
C ALA A 10 -6.65 3.37 -0.30
N GLY A 11 -5.83 3.42 0.76
CA GLY A 11 -4.38 3.37 0.68
C GLY A 11 -3.84 2.03 0.20
N LEU A 12 -2.81 2.06 -0.65
CA LEU A 12 -2.21 0.87 -1.23
C LEU A 12 -0.69 0.89 -1.02
N ALA A 13 -0.14 -0.16 -0.43
CA ALA A 13 1.29 -0.36 -0.32
C ALA A 13 1.72 -1.46 -1.31
N VAL A 14 2.53 -1.09 -2.31
CA VAL A 14 3.14 -2.05 -3.24
C VAL A 14 4.56 -2.36 -2.77
N PHE A 15 4.87 -3.63 -2.56
CA PHE A 15 6.23 -4.11 -2.29
C PHE A 15 6.95 -4.29 -3.62
N GLN A 16 8.08 -3.63 -3.82
CA GLN A 16 8.82 -3.68 -5.09
C GLN A 16 9.94 -4.76 -5.05
N ARG A 17 9.94 -5.57 -6.12
CA ARG A 17 11.01 -6.40 -6.70
C ARG A 17 12.28 -6.63 -5.85
N VAL A 18 12.45 -7.86 -5.35
CA VAL A 18 13.78 -8.39 -5.02
C VAL A 18 14.52 -8.71 -6.32
N SER A 19 15.55 -7.93 -6.67
CA SER A 19 16.50 -8.35 -7.69
C SER A 19 17.50 -9.31 -7.03
N ALA A 20 17.68 -10.49 -7.63
CA ALA A 20 18.60 -11.55 -7.19
C ALA A 20 20.07 -11.09 -6.99
N ALA A 21 20.43 -9.86 -7.35
CA ALA A 21 21.76 -9.31 -7.13
C ALA A 21 22.11 -9.08 -5.65
N ALA A 22 21.12 -8.90 -4.75
CA ALA A 22 21.35 -8.60 -3.34
C ALA A 22 21.27 -9.83 -2.40
N ALA A 23 20.72 -10.95 -2.86
CA ALA A 23 20.46 -12.15 -2.05
C ALA A 23 21.61 -13.17 -2.07
N ARG A 24 22.86 -12.71 -2.03
CA ARG A 24 24.04 -13.62 -1.96
C ARG A 24 24.54 -13.91 -0.55
N SER A 25 23.91 -13.40 0.50
CA SER A 25 24.34 -13.71 1.86
C SER A 25 23.17 -13.75 2.84
N ARG A 26 23.03 -14.92 3.48
CA ARG A 26 22.20 -15.24 4.65
C ARG A 26 20.77 -15.71 4.37
N ARG A 27 20.69 -17.04 4.16
CA ARG A 27 19.53 -17.89 4.45
C ARG A 27 19.00 -17.63 5.86
N ALA A 28 17.70 -17.34 5.98
CA ALA A 28 16.91 -17.59 7.17
C ALA A 28 15.88 -18.69 6.84
N PRO A 29 15.78 -19.78 7.61
CA PRO A 29 14.77 -20.80 7.40
C PRO A 29 13.43 -20.32 8.01
N ASN A 30 12.34 -20.41 7.23
CA ASN A 30 10.94 -20.49 7.71
C ASN A 30 10.04 -19.23 7.64
N ALA A 31 10.01 -18.50 6.52
CA ALA A 31 8.83 -17.72 6.13
C ALA A 31 8.68 -17.71 4.60
N PRO A 32 7.80 -18.56 3.99
CA PRO A 32 7.67 -18.61 2.55
C PRO A 32 6.67 -17.53 2.09
N LEU A 33 7.07 -16.26 2.16
CA LEU A 33 6.49 -15.26 1.28
C LEU A 33 7.21 -15.43 -0.06
N LEU A 34 6.46 -15.75 -1.12
CA LEU A 34 6.89 -15.89 -2.52
C LEU A 34 7.60 -14.61 -3.03
N LEU A 35 8.81 -14.36 -2.54
CA LEU A 35 9.64 -13.20 -2.89
C LEU A 35 10.82 -13.60 -3.77
N GLU A 36 10.99 -14.90 -4.03
CA GLU A 36 12.11 -15.42 -4.81
C GLU A 36 11.89 -15.31 -6.34
N ASP A 37 10.67 -15.03 -6.81
CA ASP A 37 10.32 -15.01 -8.24
C ASP A 37 9.69 -13.70 -8.73
N GLY A 38 10.37 -12.56 -8.64
CA GLY A 38 9.99 -11.35 -9.41
C GLY A 38 8.57 -10.77 -9.19
N PHE A 39 7.83 -11.22 -8.18
CA PHE A 39 6.48 -10.77 -7.86
C PHE A 39 6.51 -9.50 -7.02
N SER A 40 5.50 -8.65 -7.22
CA SER A 40 5.21 -7.50 -6.35
C SER A 40 4.02 -7.83 -5.47
N VAL A 41 4.12 -7.60 -4.16
CA VAL A 41 3.02 -7.83 -3.22
C VAL A 41 2.20 -6.55 -3.08
N LEU A 42 0.88 -6.69 -3.15
CA LEU A 42 -0.08 -5.60 -3.00
C LEU A 42 -0.79 -5.71 -1.64
N ILE A 43 -0.65 -4.71 -0.78
CA ILE A 43 -1.29 -4.70 0.55
C ILE A 43 -2.20 -3.48 0.70
N PHE A 44 -3.44 -3.73 1.15
CA PHE A 44 -4.36 -2.70 1.63
C PHE A 44 -4.29 -2.66 3.17
N PRO A 45 -3.52 -1.73 3.75
CA PRO A 45 -3.20 -1.73 5.18
C PRO A 45 -4.38 -1.39 6.09
N GLU A 46 -5.49 -0.91 5.53
CA GLU A 46 -6.74 -0.62 6.24
C GLU A 46 -7.50 -1.90 6.66
N GLY A 47 -7.30 -3.00 5.91
CA GLY A 47 -7.91 -4.31 6.16
C GLY A 47 -9.40 -4.42 5.83
N LYS A 48 -10.03 -3.34 5.35
CA LYS A 48 -11.41 -3.31 4.83
C LYS A 48 -11.48 -2.33 3.65
N ARG A 49 -12.45 -2.52 2.74
CA ARG A 49 -12.79 -1.48 1.76
C ARG A 49 -13.61 -0.39 2.46
N THR A 50 -13.31 0.86 2.17
CA THR A 50 -14.07 2.00 2.67
C THR A 50 -15.35 2.19 1.88
N GLU A 51 -16.42 2.58 2.58
CA GLU A 51 -17.74 2.81 1.96
C GLU A 51 -17.78 4.19 1.26
N ASN A 52 -17.11 5.18 1.85
CA ASN A 52 -17.17 6.58 1.41
C ASN A 52 -15.90 7.06 0.70
N GLY A 53 -14.95 6.16 0.46
CA GLY A 53 -13.66 6.49 -0.13
C GLY A 53 -12.56 6.73 0.89
N ASP A 54 -12.81 7.35 2.05
CA ASP A 54 -11.77 7.84 2.99
C ASP A 54 -10.60 6.88 3.29
N ILE A 55 -9.37 7.41 3.43
CA ILE A 55 -8.21 6.63 3.92
C ILE A 55 -8.44 6.29 5.40
N ALA A 56 -8.69 5.02 5.70
CA ALA A 56 -8.73 4.54 7.08
C ALA A 56 -7.30 4.43 7.66
N THR A 57 -7.19 4.37 8.99
CA THR A 57 -5.91 4.20 9.67
C THR A 57 -5.20 2.93 9.22
N PHE A 58 -3.91 3.05 8.91
CA PHE A 58 -3.11 1.91 8.49
C PHE A 58 -2.80 1.02 9.69
N ARG A 59 -3.01 -0.29 9.53
CA ARG A 59 -2.75 -1.25 10.60
C ARG A 59 -1.24 -1.48 10.78
N PRO A 60 -0.75 -1.68 12.02
CA PRO A 60 0.69 -1.89 12.30
C PRO A 60 1.32 -3.07 11.54
N GLY A 61 0.49 -4.04 11.12
CA GLY A 61 0.94 -5.19 10.34
C GLY A 61 1.69 -4.80 9.06
N VAL A 62 1.35 -3.69 8.42
CA VAL A 62 2.08 -3.22 7.23
C VAL A 62 3.50 -2.78 7.57
N GLY A 63 3.68 -2.07 8.69
CA GLY A 63 4.99 -1.65 9.19
C GLY A 63 5.87 -2.84 9.57
N MET A 64 5.27 -3.86 10.20
CA MET A 64 5.96 -5.12 10.54
C MET A 64 6.40 -5.92 9.31
N ILE A 65 5.53 -6.07 8.31
CA ILE A 65 5.87 -6.80 7.09
C ILE A 65 6.96 -6.03 6.33
N ALA A 66 6.79 -4.71 6.16
CA ALA A 66 7.74 -3.86 5.49
C ALA A 66 9.13 -3.87 6.12
N SER A 67 9.23 -3.80 7.46
CA SER A 67 10.55 -3.80 8.12
C SER A 67 11.25 -5.15 8.09
N ARG A 68 10.50 -6.26 8.07
CA ARG A 68 11.08 -7.62 8.05
C ARG A 68 11.49 -8.09 6.67
N LEU A 69 10.83 -7.61 5.62
CA LEU A 69 11.12 -8.06 4.26
C LEU A 69 12.31 -7.34 3.63
N GLU A 70 12.82 -6.26 4.23
CA GLU A 70 13.96 -5.46 3.74
C GLU A 70 13.84 -5.01 2.26
N VAL A 71 12.61 -4.97 1.75
CA VAL A 71 12.29 -4.53 0.39
C VAL A 71 11.72 -3.11 0.38
N PRO A 72 11.91 -2.36 -0.71
CA PRO A 72 11.28 -1.06 -0.86
C PRO A 72 9.74 -1.18 -0.90
N VAL A 73 9.09 -0.32 -0.12
CA VAL A 73 7.65 -0.07 -0.15
C VAL A 73 7.40 1.12 -1.05
N VAL A 74 6.44 1.02 -1.96
CA VAL A 74 5.98 2.12 -2.81
C VAL A 74 4.59 2.54 -2.32
N PRO A 75 4.43 3.77 -1.79
CA PRO A 75 3.12 4.33 -1.48
C PRO A 75 2.29 4.48 -2.75
N VAL A 76 1.04 4.04 -2.74
CA VAL A 76 0.12 4.16 -3.87
C VAL A 76 -1.25 4.65 -3.40
N ARG A 77 -1.81 5.58 -4.18
CA ARG A 77 -3.10 6.22 -3.95
C ARG A 77 -4.00 6.05 -5.20
N ILE A 78 -5.23 5.58 -5.04
CA ILE A 78 -6.24 5.21 -6.09
C ILE A 78 -7.62 5.97 -6.01
N GLU A 79 -7.76 7.19 -6.56
CA GLU A 79 -8.97 8.04 -6.38
C GLU A 79 -10.11 7.63 -7.29
N GLY A 80 -11.35 7.69 -6.81
CA GLY A 80 -12.55 7.48 -7.64
C GLY A 80 -12.93 6.02 -7.87
N LEU A 81 -12.25 5.08 -7.19
CA LEU A 81 -12.58 3.65 -7.31
C LEU A 81 -13.98 3.35 -6.75
N GLU A 82 -14.41 4.05 -5.71
CA GLU A 82 -15.74 3.94 -5.11
C GLU A 82 -16.87 4.33 -6.08
N LYS A 83 -16.59 5.27 -6.99
CA LYS A 83 -17.52 5.74 -8.03
C LYS A 83 -17.61 4.77 -9.22
N VAL A 84 -16.60 3.92 -9.39
CA VAL A 84 -16.48 2.97 -10.51
C VAL A 84 -16.85 1.54 -10.09
N LEU A 85 -16.43 1.12 -8.89
CA LEU A 85 -16.58 -0.23 -8.37
C LEU A 85 -16.88 -0.18 -6.87
N HIS A 86 -18.06 0.33 -6.53
CA HIS A 86 -18.54 0.34 -5.15
C HIS A 86 -18.68 -1.08 -4.60
N HIS A 87 -18.39 -1.29 -3.32
CA HIS A 87 -18.34 -2.63 -2.70
C HIS A 87 -19.70 -3.36 -2.69
N THR A 88 -20.82 -2.63 -2.76
CA THR A 88 -22.17 -3.21 -2.84
C THR A 88 -22.63 -3.49 -4.28
N TRP A 89 -21.88 -3.02 -5.29
CA TRP A 89 -22.29 -3.17 -6.68
C TRP A 89 -21.85 -4.51 -7.25
N ARG A 90 -22.72 -5.11 -8.05
CA ARG A 90 -22.44 -6.36 -8.76
C ARG A 90 -21.62 -6.16 -10.04
N MET A 91 -21.59 -4.94 -10.58
CA MET A 91 -20.92 -4.60 -11.82
C MET A 91 -20.28 -3.22 -11.73
N ALA A 92 -19.12 -3.06 -12.36
CA ALA A 92 -18.45 -1.77 -12.48
C ALA A 92 -19.24 -0.82 -13.39
N ARG A 93 -19.12 0.48 -13.14
CA ARG A 93 -19.67 1.54 -13.99
C ARG A 93 -18.52 2.31 -14.66
N PRO A 94 -18.70 2.79 -15.91
CA PRO A 94 -17.74 3.69 -16.53
C PRO A 94 -17.52 4.93 -15.65
N GLY A 95 -16.26 5.29 -15.46
CA GLY A 95 -15.87 6.45 -14.66
C GLY A 95 -14.36 6.63 -14.67
N ARG A 96 -13.87 7.62 -13.94
CA ARG A 96 -12.45 7.95 -13.87
C ARG A 96 -11.87 7.46 -12.55
N VAL A 97 -10.77 6.71 -12.63
CA VAL A 97 -9.93 6.36 -11.49
C VAL A 97 -8.57 7.04 -11.67
N ARG A 98 -8.04 7.71 -10.64
CA ARG A 98 -6.66 8.24 -10.66
C ARG A 98 -5.78 7.34 -9.81
N VAL A 99 -4.64 6.90 -10.35
CA VAL A 99 -3.64 6.18 -9.57
C VAL A 99 -2.37 7.02 -9.50
N ALA A 100 -1.89 7.29 -8.29
CA ALA A 100 -0.66 8.02 -8.02
C ALA A 100 0.31 7.11 -7.26
N PHE A 101 1.59 7.16 -7.66
CA PHE A 101 2.67 6.38 -7.07
C PHE A 101 3.66 7.34 -6.42
N GLY A 102 3.99 7.07 -5.17
CA GLY A 102 4.98 7.80 -4.39
C GLY A 102 6.40 7.31 -4.63
N ARG A 103 7.35 7.96 -3.94
CA ARG A 103 8.76 7.55 -3.96
C ARG A 103 8.93 6.25 -3.16
N PRO A 104 9.73 5.28 -3.65
CA PRO A 104 10.04 4.09 -2.87
C PRO A 104 10.71 4.44 -1.53
N MET A 105 10.26 3.79 -0.46
CA MET A 105 10.74 4.00 0.90
C MET A 105 11.19 2.68 1.53
N ARG A 106 12.27 2.71 2.32
CA ARG A 106 12.72 1.57 3.12
C ARG A 106 12.32 1.81 4.56
N LEU A 107 11.59 0.85 5.13
CA LEU A 107 11.15 0.89 6.52
C LEU A 107 12.09 0.00 7.34
N MET A 108 12.63 0.53 8.43
CA MET A 108 13.63 -0.14 9.27
C MET A 108 13.26 0.06 10.74
N GLY A 109 13.47 -0.96 11.56
CA GLY A 109 13.20 -0.91 13.00
C GLY A 109 11.95 -1.67 13.44
N SER A 110 11.61 -1.49 14.71
CA SER A 110 10.58 -2.25 15.42
C SER A 110 9.36 -1.44 15.84
N ASP A 111 9.35 -0.12 15.60
CA ASP A 111 8.17 0.73 15.81
C ASP A 111 7.18 0.55 14.66
N TYR A 112 6.45 -0.56 14.67
CA TYR A 112 5.57 -0.92 13.56
C TYR A 112 4.39 0.04 13.37
N GLU A 113 3.94 0.70 14.43
CA GLU A 113 2.91 1.74 14.38
C GLU A 113 3.45 3.00 13.70
N GLY A 114 4.62 3.49 14.13
CA GLY A 114 5.27 4.62 13.49
C GLY A 114 5.59 4.37 12.01
N LEU A 115 6.08 3.16 11.69
CA LEU A 115 6.33 2.75 10.30
C LEU A 115 5.05 2.69 9.47
N ALA A 116 3.95 2.16 10.01
CA ALA A 116 2.66 2.14 9.33
C ALA A 116 2.15 3.57 9.07
N LYS A 117 2.26 4.46 10.07
CA LYS A 117 1.91 5.87 9.95
C LYS A 117 2.76 6.58 8.89
N GLN A 118 4.05 6.28 8.81
CA GLN A 118 4.93 6.87 7.81
C GLN A 118 4.49 6.54 6.38
N VAL A 119 4.04 5.29 6.15
CA VAL A 119 3.45 4.90 4.85
C VAL A 119 2.10 5.59 4.63
N GLU A 120 1.28 5.68 5.68
CA GLU A 120 -0.01 6.38 5.61
C GLU A 120 0.14 7.85 5.20
N ASP A 121 1.03 8.58 5.87
CA ASP A 121 1.33 9.98 5.57
C ASP A 121 1.83 10.12 4.12
N ALA A 122 2.74 9.24 3.69
CA ALA A 122 3.26 9.24 2.32
C ALA A 122 2.19 8.93 1.26
N VAL A 123 1.15 8.14 1.58
CA VAL A 123 0.00 7.92 0.69
C VAL A 123 -0.93 9.14 0.67
N ARG A 124 -1.15 9.78 1.82
CA ARG A 124 -2.01 10.97 1.97
C ARG A 124 -1.48 12.19 1.19
N GLU A 125 -0.17 12.29 1.01
CA GLU A 125 0.49 13.38 0.29
C GLU A 125 0.46 13.25 -1.25
N LEU A 126 0.05 12.09 -1.81
CA LEU A 126 -0.04 11.85 -3.27
C LEU A 126 -1.27 12.47 -3.92
#